data_AF-A0A4Z1DNF8-F1
#
_entry.id   AF-A0A4Z1DNF8-F1
#
_cell.length_a   1.000
_cell.length_b   1.000
_cell.length_c   1.000
_cell.angle_alpha   90.00
_cell.angle_beta   90.00
_cell.angle_gamma   90.00
#
_symmetry.space_group_name_H-M   'P 1'
#
loop_
_entity.id
_entity.type
_entity.pdbx_description
1 polymer ?
#
loop_
_entity_poly.entity_id
_entity_poly.type
_entity_poly.pdbx_seq_one_letter_code
_entity_poly.pdbx_strand_id
1 'polypeptide(L)'
;MNIGPMLGVVEDARREKELELRRDGFEILREGQMSMLLGEKTAIRPDLIARRGDEVVIVEFARRQPNSSLPDEVKRSLAEFSTLTDSKKNWRFEVMWIGEDAVVPEERAVDSFAHRAVLVAKHDEAAGLLLAYAALEGAIARLADRTPELREQAKRRPHPGLAELASLGLLSPEDFSRLNAARQVRNSIAHGVDVPVSLSMVQDVAFLAERIADARYVSVDQMVDWFFDNYEDPANGVPFDSGEGGYQYVLGGPHDAHDVLSAQFSDASTSDIDEAVRLIESEAHEWVQKGVY
;
A
#
# COMPACT_ATOMS: atom_id res chain seq x y z
N MET A 1 3.28 -25.84 -13.33
CA MET A 1 1.94 -25.21 -13.34
C MET A 1 1.34 -25.43 -11.96
N ASN A 2 1.48 -24.46 -11.06
CA ASN A 2 1.09 -24.60 -9.65
C ASN A 2 -0.22 -23.84 -9.44
N ILE A 3 -1.34 -24.58 -9.40
CA ILE A 3 -2.72 -24.04 -9.41
C ILE A 3 -3.21 -23.73 -7.97
N GLY A 4 -2.39 -24.04 -6.96
CA GLY A 4 -2.75 -24.01 -5.53
C GLY A 4 -3.11 -22.64 -4.91
N PRO A 5 -2.47 -21.50 -5.25
CA PRO A 5 -2.81 -20.22 -4.63
C PRO A 5 -3.94 -19.45 -5.34
N MET A 6 -4.37 -19.88 -6.53
CA MET A 6 -5.20 -19.10 -7.44
C MET A 6 -6.71 -19.21 -7.21
N LEU A 7 -7.20 -20.29 -6.60
CA LEU A 7 -8.61 -20.47 -6.25
C LEU A 7 -9.04 -19.58 -5.07
N GLY A 8 -8.13 -19.31 -4.11
CA GLY A 8 -8.48 -18.64 -2.86
C GLY A 8 -9.01 -17.21 -3.03
N VAL A 9 -8.44 -16.43 -3.96
CA VAL A 9 -8.82 -15.01 -4.17
C VAL A 9 -10.20 -14.88 -4.81
N VAL A 10 -10.55 -15.79 -5.73
CA VAL A 10 -11.89 -15.80 -6.37
C VAL A 10 -12.95 -16.23 -5.36
N GLU A 11 -12.65 -17.28 -4.60
CA GLU A 11 -13.55 -17.76 -3.54
C GLU A 11 -13.72 -16.72 -2.42
N ASP A 12 -12.69 -15.97 -2.05
CA ASP A 12 -12.78 -14.89 -1.06
C ASP A 12 -13.69 -13.75 -1.56
N ALA A 13 -13.50 -13.26 -2.79
CA ALA A 13 -14.34 -12.22 -3.38
C ALA A 13 -15.79 -12.68 -3.57
N ARG A 14 -15.97 -13.96 -3.95
CA ARG A 14 -17.29 -14.58 -4.05
C ARG A 14 -17.98 -14.60 -2.69
N ARG A 15 -17.28 -15.02 -1.66
CA ARG A 15 -17.81 -15.09 -0.29
C ARG A 15 -18.19 -13.71 0.25
N GLU A 16 -17.37 -12.70 0.01
CA GLU A 16 -17.68 -11.31 0.39
C GLU A 16 -18.96 -10.83 -0.28
N LYS A 17 -19.11 -11.08 -1.60
CA LYS A 17 -20.32 -10.68 -2.33
C LYS A 17 -21.56 -11.44 -1.89
N GLU A 18 -21.43 -12.74 -1.58
CA GLU A 18 -22.54 -13.50 -1.01
C GLU A 18 -23.00 -12.93 0.33
N LEU A 19 -22.07 -12.50 1.19
CA LEU A 19 -22.39 -11.89 2.48
C LEU A 19 -23.08 -10.54 2.31
N GLU A 20 -22.60 -9.70 1.39
CA GLU A 20 -23.23 -8.42 1.02
C GLU A 20 -24.68 -8.64 0.55
N LEU A 21 -24.88 -9.53 -0.42
CA LEU A 21 -26.20 -9.81 -0.99
C LEU A 21 -27.16 -10.40 0.06
N ARG A 22 -26.69 -11.30 0.93
CA ARG A 22 -27.50 -11.83 2.04
C ARG A 22 -27.88 -10.76 3.06
N ARG A 23 -26.95 -9.86 3.40
CA ARG A 23 -27.22 -8.72 4.28
C ARG A 23 -28.31 -7.81 3.70
N ASP A 24 -28.31 -7.66 2.38
CA ASP A 24 -29.29 -6.86 1.65
C ASP A 24 -30.61 -7.62 1.38
N GLY A 25 -30.75 -8.83 1.93
CA GLY A 25 -31.98 -9.63 1.90
C GLY A 25 -32.13 -10.51 0.65
N PHE A 26 -31.08 -10.72 -0.13
CA PHE A 26 -31.10 -11.63 -1.27
C PHE A 26 -30.80 -13.08 -0.85
N GLU A 27 -31.48 -14.01 -1.49
CA GLU A 27 -31.21 -15.44 -1.41
C GLU A 27 -30.29 -15.87 -2.56
N ILE A 28 -29.19 -16.56 -2.24
CA ILE A 28 -28.27 -17.10 -3.24
C ILE A 28 -28.86 -18.37 -3.86
N LEU A 29 -28.99 -18.39 -5.19
CA LEU A 29 -29.59 -19.50 -5.91
C LEU A 29 -28.58 -20.64 -6.08
N ARG A 30 -29.04 -21.88 -5.85
CA ARG A 30 -28.26 -23.09 -6.14
C ARG A 30 -28.26 -23.40 -7.63
N GLU A 31 -27.30 -24.21 -8.08
CA GLU A 31 -27.10 -24.56 -9.50
C GLU A 31 -28.37 -25.02 -10.23
N GLY A 32 -29.21 -25.84 -9.59
CA GLY A 32 -30.49 -26.27 -10.14
C GLY A 32 -31.52 -25.14 -10.28
N GLN A 33 -31.53 -24.18 -9.36
CA GLN A 33 -32.42 -23.02 -9.39
C GLN A 33 -31.97 -21.98 -10.43
N MET A 34 -30.65 -21.81 -10.60
CA MET A 34 -30.07 -20.95 -11.63
C MET A 34 -30.48 -21.41 -13.02
N SER A 35 -30.33 -22.71 -13.30
CA SER A 35 -30.70 -23.31 -14.59
C SER A 35 -32.20 -23.14 -14.89
N MET A 36 -33.08 -23.29 -13.89
CA MET A 36 -34.52 -23.06 -14.07
C MET A 36 -34.87 -21.59 -14.33
N LEU A 37 -34.15 -20.65 -13.71
CA LEU A 37 -34.41 -19.21 -13.83
C LEU A 37 -33.95 -18.65 -15.18
N LEU A 38 -32.80 -19.11 -15.67
CA LEU A 38 -32.21 -18.68 -16.94
C LEU A 38 -32.81 -19.40 -18.15
N GLY A 39 -33.32 -20.61 -17.94
CA GLY A 39 -33.82 -21.49 -19.00
C GLY A 39 -32.67 -22.18 -19.76
N GLU A 40 -32.97 -23.29 -20.43
CA GLU A 40 -31.97 -24.12 -21.16
C GLU A 40 -31.25 -23.39 -22.32
N LYS A 41 -31.61 -22.13 -22.60
CA LYS A 41 -31.07 -21.34 -23.71
C LYS A 41 -29.82 -20.55 -23.38
N THR A 42 -29.46 -20.38 -22.10
CA THR A 42 -28.23 -19.67 -21.77
C THR A 42 -27.03 -20.59 -21.98
N ALA A 43 -26.15 -20.23 -22.92
CA ALA A 43 -24.98 -21.04 -23.27
C ALA A 43 -23.89 -20.94 -22.21
N ILE A 44 -23.94 -19.88 -21.39
CA ILE A 44 -22.96 -19.56 -20.38
C ILE A 44 -23.63 -19.55 -19.00
N ARG A 45 -22.93 -20.12 -18.01
CA ARG A 45 -23.40 -20.17 -16.62
C ARG A 45 -22.81 -19.00 -15.86
N PRO A 46 -23.64 -18.22 -15.14
CA PRO A 46 -23.11 -17.17 -14.31
C PRO A 46 -22.45 -17.72 -13.06
N ASP A 47 -21.46 -16.99 -12.55
CA ASP A 47 -20.75 -17.36 -11.33
C ASP A 47 -21.62 -17.31 -10.06
N LEU A 48 -22.54 -16.33 -9.99
CA LEU A 48 -23.46 -16.15 -8.88
C LEU A 48 -24.78 -15.53 -9.35
N ILE A 49 -25.90 -16.07 -8.84
CA ILE A 49 -27.21 -15.45 -8.98
C ILE A 49 -27.84 -15.32 -7.61
N ALA A 50 -28.41 -14.15 -7.32
CA ALA A 50 -29.14 -13.88 -6.11
C ALA A 50 -30.53 -13.31 -6.42
N ARG A 51 -31.51 -13.63 -5.59
CA ARG A 51 -32.92 -13.22 -5.79
C ARG A 51 -33.53 -12.65 -4.53
N ARG A 52 -34.31 -11.57 -4.65
CA ARG A 52 -35.12 -10.98 -3.59
C ARG A 52 -36.49 -10.60 -4.15
N GLY A 53 -37.50 -11.41 -3.88
CA GLY A 53 -38.84 -11.21 -4.48
C GLY A 53 -38.81 -11.39 -6.00
N ASP A 54 -39.03 -10.31 -6.74
CA ASP A 54 -38.93 -10.22 -8.21
C ASP A 54 -37.59 -9.64 -8.70
N GLU A 55 -36.75 -9.15 -7.78
CA GLU A 55 -35.41 -8.67 -8.10
C GLU A 55 -34.44 -9.83 -8.29
N VAL A 56 -33.63 -9.77 -9.34
CA VAL A 56 -32.58 -10.75 -9.66
C VAL A 56 -31.27 -10.02 -9.92
N VAL A 57 -30.21 -10.47 -9.26
CA VAL A 57 -28.84 -10.01 -9.49
C VAL A 57 -28.05 -11.18 -10.07
N ILE A 58 -27.45 -10.97 -11.23
CA ILE A 58 -26.47 -11.87 -11.82
C ILE A 58 -25.10 -11.22 -11.60
N VAL A 59 -24.15 -11.97 -11.03
CA VAL A 59 -22.78 -11.48 -10.77
C VAL A 59 -21.78 -12.35 -11.54
N GLU A 60 -20.91 -11.69 -12.29
CA GLU A 60 -19.74 -12.30 -12.94
C GLU A 60 -18.45 -11.81 -12.28
N PHE A 61 -17.52 -12.72 -12.04
CA PHE A 61 -16.22 -12.39 -11.47
C PHE A 61 -15.16 -12.46 -12.58
N ALA A 62 -14.79 -11.30 -13.11
CA ALA A 62 -13.82 -11.22 -14.19
C ALA A 62 -12.42 -10.88 -13.65
N ARG A 63 -11.38 -11.53 -14.18
CA ARG A 63 -10.00 -11.06 -13.97
C ARG A 63 -9.58 -10.19 -15.13
N ARG A 64 -8.80 -9.14 -14.85
CA ARG A 64 -8.18 -8.34 -15.89
C ARG A 64 -6.68 -8.57 -15.89
N GLN A 65 -6.16 -9.13 -16.97
CA GLN A 65 -4.72 -9.11 -17.22
C GLN A 65 -4.35 -7.75 -17.80
N PRO A 66 -3.31 -7.09 -17.28
CA PRO A 66 -2.80 -5.85 -17.85
C PRO A 66 -2.49 -6.04 -19.35
N ASN A 67 -2.91 -5.08 -20.17
CA ASN A 67 -2.65 -5.06 -21.62
C ASN A 67 -3.18 -6.25 -22.44
N SER A 68 -4.10 -7.07 -21.89
CA SER A 68 -4.78 -8.12 -22.67
C SER A 68 -6.21 -7.69 -23.03
N SER A 69 -6.70 -8.16 -24.17
CA SER A 69 -8.15 -8.17 -24.40
C SER A 69 -8.79 -9.17 -23.44
N LEU A 70 -10.04 -8.90 -23.03
CA LEU A 70 -10.81 -9.87 -22.25
C LEU A 70 -10.87 -11.22 -23.00
N PRO A 71 -10.81 -12.36 -22.28
CA PRO A 71 -11.05 -13.66 -22.90
C PRO A 71 -12.40 -13.68 -23.61
N ASP A 72 -12.50 -14.37 -24.75
CA ASP A 72 -13.73 -14.39 -25.55
C ASP A 72 -14.91 -15.06 -24.83
N GLU A 73 -14.63 -15.89 -23.83
CA GLU A 73 -15.64 -16.40 -22.90
C GLU A 73 -16.24 -15.27 -22.06
N VAL A 74 -15.40 -14.50 -21.36
CA VAL A 74 -15.84 -13.34 -20.55
C VAL A 74 -16.58 -12.32 -21.41
N LYS A 75 -16.08 -12.00 -22.62
CA LYS A 75 -16.79 -11.09 -23.54
C LYS A 75 -18.20 -11.60 -23.89
N ARG A 76 -18.35 -12.91 -24.11
CA ARG A 76 -19.65 -13.52 -24.40
C ARG A 76 -20.56 -13.50 -23.17
N SER A 77 -20.06 -13.82 -21.97
CA SER A 77 -20.82 -13.72 -20.71
C SER A 77 -21.37 -12.30 -20.51
N LEU A 78 -20.49 -11.30 -20.67
CA LEU A 78 -20.85 -9.89 -20.54
C LEU A 78 -21.97 -9.48 -21.50
N ALA A 79 -21.85 -9.86 -22.78
CA ALA A 79 -22.84 -9.55 -23.80
C ALA A 79 -24.18 -10.27 -23.54
N GLU A 80 -24.13 -11.55 -23.16
CA GLU A 80 -25.31 -12.38 -22.93
C GLU A 80 -26.09 -11.91 -21.70
N PHE A 81 -25.43 -11.73 -20.55
CA PHE A 81 -26.10 -11.33 -19.32
C PHE A 81 -26.53 -9.86 -19.30
N SER A 82 -25.78 -8.95 -19.94
CA SER A 82 -26.27 -7.57 -20.17
C SER A 82 -27.58 -7.61 -20.96
N THR A 83 -27.60 -8.30 -22.10
CA THR A 83 -28.82 -8.40 -22.94
C THR A 83 -29.98 -9.05 -22.19
N LEU A 84 -29.72 -10.10 -21.42
CA LEU A 84 -30.73 -10.80 -20.64
C LEU A 84 -31.33 -9.89 -19.56
N THR A 85 -30.50 -9.18 -18.81
CA THR A 85 -30.96 -8.32 -17.70
C THR A 85 -31.63 -7.05 -18.21
N ASP A 86 -31.16 -6.46 -19.32
CA ASP A 86 -31.82 -5.31 -19.98
C ASP A 86 -33.23 -5.65 -20.46
N SER A 87 -33.48 -6.92 -20.83
CA SER A 87 -34.79 -7.37 -21.30
C SER A 87 -35.81 -7.63 -20.19
N LYS A 88 -35.41 -7.60 -18.91
CA LYS A 88 -36.25 -7.99 -17.77
C LYS A 88 -36.31 -6.89 -16.72
N LYS A 89 -37.52 -6.51 -16.34
CA LYS A 89 -37.73 -5.56 -15.24
C LYS A 89 -37.19 -6.15 -13.94
N ASN A 90 -36.50 -5.33 -13.13
CA ASN A 90 -35.93 -5.68 -11.82
C ASN A 90 -34.77 -6.70 -11.89
N TRP A 91 -34.18 -6.90 -13.05
CA TRP A 91 -32.95 -7.67 -13.21
C TRP A 91 -31.77 -6.72 -13.37
N ARG A 92 -30.65 -7.04 -12.73
CA ARG A 92 -29.39 -6.30 -12.92
C ARG A 92 -28.22 -7.24 -13.03
N PHE A 93 -27.24 -6.81 -13.82
CA PHE A 93 -26.00 -7.51 -14.03
C PHE A 93 -24.86 -6.73 -13.38
N GLU A 94 -24.08 -7.40 -12.54
CA GLU A 94 -22.93 -6.85 -11.83
C GLU A 94 -21.66 -7.59 -12.25
N VAL A 95 -20.59 -6.85 -12.54
CA VAL A 95 -19.28 -7.43 -12.86
C VAL A 95 -18.32 -7.02 -11.77
N MET A 96 -17.73 -8.01 -11.10
CA MET A 96 -16.69 -7.79 -10.12
C MET A 96 -15.33 -8.13 -10.70
N TRP A 97 -14.46 -7.12 -10.80
CA TRP A 97 -13.09 -7.31 -11.26
C TRP A 97 -12.23 -7.85 -10.12
N ILE A 98 -11.82 -9.11 -10.20
CA ILE A 98 -10.97 -9.76 -9.19
C ILE A 98 -9.51 -9.67 -9.61
N GLY A 99 -8.78 -8.75 -8.96
CA GLY A 99 -7.34 -8.63 -9.11
C GLY A 99 -6.91 -8.16 -10.51
N GLU A 100 -6.07 -7.15 -10.55
CA GLU A 100 -5.13 -7.00 -11.65
C GLU A 100 -3.86 -7.75 -11.23
N ASP A 101 -3.24 -8.50 -12.14
CA ASP A 101 -1.88 -8.98 -11.90
C ASP A 101 -1.03 -7.72 -11.66
N ALA A 102 -0.61 -7.50 -10.41
CA ALA A 102 0.18 -6.33 -10.05
C ALA A 102 1.48 -6.37 -10.87
N VAL A 103 1.59 -5.48 -11.85
CA VAL A 103 2.85 -5.27 -12.55
C VAL A 103 3.77 -4.55 -11.57
N VAL A 104 4.75 -5.26 -11.03
CA VAL A 104 5.79 -4.64 -10.22
C VAL A 104 6.72 -3.88 -11.16
N PRO A 105 6.74 -2.53 -11.12
CA PRO A 105 7.60 -1.77 -12.02
C PRO A 105 9.07 -1.98 -11.68
N GLU A 106 9.94 -1.85 -12.69
CA GLU A 106 11.39 -1.77 -12.46
C GLU A 106 11.73 -0.47 -11.70
N GLU A 107 12.80 -0.51 -10.91
CA GLU A 107 13.27 0.62 -10.10
C GLU A 107 13.51 1.88 -10.94
N ARG A 108 14.27 1.74 -12.04
CA ARG A 108 14.53 2.82 -13.00
C ARG A 108 13.25 3.45 -13.56
N ALA A 109 12.14 2.71 -13.60
CA ALA A 109 10.88 3.26 -14.05
C ALA A 109 10.32 4.18 -12.97
N VAL A 110 10.31 3.76 -11.71
CA VAL A 110 9.90 4.61 -10.59
C VAL A 110 10.74 5.88 -10.52
N ASP A 111 12.07 5.78 -10.59
CA ASP A 111 12.98 6.94 -10.57
C ASP A 111 12.71 7.89 -11.75
N SER A 112 12.48 7.33 -12.94
CA SER A 112 12.14 8.13 -14.13
C SER A 112 10.84 8.90 -13.93
N PHE A 113 9.81 8.29 -13.34
CA PHE A 113 8.54 8.97 -13.06
C PHE A 113 8.69 10.03 -11.96
N ALA A 114 9.42 9.74 -10.87
CA ALA A 114 9.68 10.68 -9.80
C ALA A 114 10.47 11.91 -10.30
N HIS A 115 11.56 11.68 -11.04
CA HIS A 115 12.35 12.75 -11.64
C HIS A 115 11.51 13.62 -12.60
N ARG A 116 10.71 12.98 -13.47
CA ARG A 116 9.83 13.70 -14.41
C ARG A 116 8.74 14.49 -13.67
N ALA A 117 8.21 13.96 -12.57
CA ALA A 117 7.23 14.67 -11.77
C ALA A 117 7.75 16.02 -11.27
N VAL A 118 8.99 16.04 -10.76
CA VAL A 118 9.64 17.28 -10.29
C VAL A 118 9.91 18.24 -11.45
N LEU A 119 10.31 17.75 -12.62
CA LEU A 119 10.52 18.59 -13.81
C LEU A 119 9.20 19.20 -14.32
N VAL A 120 8.14 18.41 -14.39
CA VAL A 120 6.80 18.87 -14.82
C VAL A 120 6.23 19.87 -13.83
N ALA A 121 6.41 19.65 -12.52
CA ALA A 121 5.93 20.53 -11.46
C ALA A 121 6.49 21.95 -11.52
N LYS A 122 7.61 22.19 -12.22
CA LYS A 122 8.13 23.55 -12.45
C LYS A 122 7.24 24.39 -13.37
N HIS A 123 6.31 23.74 -14.08
CA HIS A 123 5.42 24.36 -15.05
C HIS A 123 3.95 24.08 -14.74
N ASP A 124 3.66 22.93 -14.15
CA ASP A 124 2.32 22.52 -13.73
C ASP A 124 2.44 21.56 -12.53
N GLU A 125 2.21 22.11 -11.33
CA GLU A 125 2.30 21.38 -10.07
C GLU A 125 1.26 20.26 -9.96
N ALA A 126 0.06 20.45 -10.53
CA ALA A 126 -1.00 19.45 -10.50
C ALA A 126 -0.62 18.23 -11.36
N ALA A 127 -0.13 18.46 -12.57
CA ALA A 127 0.41 17.40 -13.44
C ALA A 127 1.63 16.72 -12.81
N GLY A 128 2.50 17.52 -12.17
CA GLY A 128 3.62 17.03 -11.39
C GLY A 128 3.19 16.08 -10.28
N LEU A 129 2.17 16.46 -9.49
CA LEU A 129 1.66 15.63 -8.39
C LEU A 129 1.06 14.30 -8.90
N LEU A 130 0.34 14.32 -10.02
CA LEU A 130 -0.20 13.09 -10.62
C LEU A 130 0.94 12.12 -11.02
N LEU A 131 2.03 12.65 -11.59
CA LEU A 131 3.20 11.84 -11.94
C LEU A 131 3.96 11.35 -10.70
N ALA A 132 4.12 12.18 -9.67
CA ALA A 132 4.75 11.77 -8.42
C ALA A 132 3.96 10.67 -7.72
N TYR A 133 2.62 10.75 -7.76
CA TYR A 133 1.77 9.71 -7.18
C TYR A 133 1.85 8.39 -7.98
N ALA A 134 2.02 8.46 -9.30
CA ALA A 134 2.28 7.26 -10.11
C ALA A 134 3.64 6.61 -9.74
N ALA A 135 4.67 7.42 -9.47
CA ALA A 135 5.94 6.91 -8.96
C ALA A 135 5.76 6.24 -7.59
N LEU A 136 5.02 6.88 -6.66
CA LEU A 136 4.73 6.34 -5.33
C LEU A 136 3.96 5.01 -5.39
N GLU A 137 2.92 4.90 -6.22
CA GLU A 137 2.18 3.64 -6.39
C GLU A 137 3.11 2.52 -6.90
N GLY A 138 4.02 2.85 -7.82
CA GLY A 138 5.05 1.93 -8.28
C GLY A 138 6.05 1.53 -7.18
N ALA A 139 6.49 2.48 -6.35
CA ALA A 139 7.36 2.23 -5.22
C ALA A 139 6.71 1.32 -4.18
N ILE A 140 5.44 1.58 -3.84
CA ILE A 140 4.66 0.77 -2.90
C ILE A 140 4.48 -0.66 -3.45
N ALA A 141 4.22 -0.83 -4.75
CA ALA A 141 4.15 -2.15 -5.36
C ALA A 141 5.47 -2.92 -5.24
N ARG A 142 6.63 -2.24 -5.39
CA ARG A 142 7.95 -2.85 -5.15
C ARG A 142 8.17 -3.21 -3.69
N LEU A 143 7.81 -2.33 -2.76
CA LEU A 143 7.89 -2.59 -1.32
C LEU A 143 7.06 -3.82 -0.95
N ALA A 144 5.81 -3.88 -1.43
CA ALA A 144 4.91 -5.01 -1.19
C ALA A 144 5.45 -6.34 -1.74
N ASP A 145 6.16 -6.31 -2.88
CA ASP A 145 6.82 -7.50 -3.39
C ASP A 145 8.01 -7.94 -2.52
N ARG A 146 8.76 -7.00 -1.93
CA ARG A 146 9.92 -7.31 -1.09
C ARG A 146 9.56 -7.75 0.33
N THR A 147 8.38 -7.36 0.83
CA THR A 147 7.92 -7.65 2.19
C THR A 147 7.00 -8.88 2.22
N PRO A 148 7.40 -10.01 2.86
CA PRO A 148 6.61 -11.25 2.86
C PRO A 148 5.17 -11.10 3.36
N GLU A 149 4.97 -10.32 4.43
CA GLU A 149 3.67 -10.06 5.06
C GLU A 149 2.72 -9.36 4.08
N LEU A 150 3.25 -8.37 3.34
CA LEU A 150 2.52 -7.65 2.31
C LEU A 150 2.31 -8.51 1.06
N ARG A 151 3.26 -9.38 0.68
CA ARG A 151 3.14 -10.22 -0.52
C ARG A 151 1.96 -11.17 -0.46
N GLU A 152 1.68 -11.77 0.70
CA GLU A 152 0.50 -12.62 0.87
C GLU A 152 -0.82 -11.83 0.78
N GLN A 153 -0.83 -10.59 1.28
CA GLN A 153 -1.97 -9.68 1.18
C GLN A 153 -2.12 -9.10 -0.24
N ALA A 154 -1.01 -8.87 -0.94
CA ALA A 154 -0.96 -8.34 -2.31
C ALA A 154 -1.67 -9.26 -3.31
N LYS A 155 -1.74 -10.57 -3.02
CA LYS A 155 -2.56 -11.54 -3.77
C LYS A 155 -4.05 -11.20 -3.75
N ARG A 156 -4.53 -10.54 -2.69
CA ARG A 156 -5.94 -10.15 -2.51
C ARG A 156 -6.19 -8.70 -2.90
N ARG A 157 -5.25 -7.80 -2.60
CA ARG A 157 -5.31 -6.37 -2.94
C ARG A 157 -3.97 -5.93 -3.53
N PRO A 158 -3.90 -5.67 -4.85
CA PRO A 158 -2.61 -5.47 -5.55
C PRO A 158 -1.79 -4.27 -5.05
N HIS A 159 -2.42 -3.31 -4.36
CA HIS A 159 -1.74 -2.15 -3.78
C HIS A 159 -2.11 -1.99 -2.30
N PRO A 160 -1.18 -2.21 -1.37
CA PRO A 160 -1.44 -1.95 0.04
C PRO A 160 -1.72 -0.47 0.28
N GLY A 161 -2.60 -0.20 1.23
CA GLY A 161 -2.97 1.18 1.56
C GLY A 161 -1.90 1.87 2.40
N LEU A 162 -1.82 3.21 2.33
CA LEU A 162 -0.88 3.97 3.18
C LEU A 162 -1.06 3.67 4.69
N ALA A 163 -2.29 3.46 5.14
CA ALA A 163 -2.59 3.15 6.55
C ALA A 163 -2.09 1.76 6.97
N GLU A 164 -2.04 0.83 6.02
CA GLU A 164 -1.53 -0.52 6.25
C GLU A 164 0.00 -0.51 6.35
N LEU A 165 0.67 0.21 5.45
CA LEU A 165 2.11 0.43 5.53
C LEU A 165 2.52 1.08 6.86
N ALA A 166 1.78 2.09 7.31
CA ALA A 166 2.01 2.72 8.62
C ALA A 166 1.79 1.75 9.78
N SER A 167 0.74 0.92 9.72
CA SER A 167 0.43 -0.05 10.79
C SER A 167 1.47 -1.17 10.92
N LEU A 168 2.23 -1.43 9.86
CA LEU A 168 3.35 -2.37 9.84
C LEU A 168 4.70 -1.71 10.17
N GLY A 169 4.71 -0.41 10.52
CA GLY A 169 5.95 0.36 10.77
C GLY A 169 6.78 0.63 9.51
N LEU A 170 6.22 0.40 8.32
CA LEU A 170 6.88 0.63 7.02
C LEU A 170 6.72 2.07 6.50
N LEU A 171 5.94 2.89 7.20
CA LEU A 171 5.86 4.34 7.02
C LEU A 171 5.83 4.99 8.41
N SER A 172 6.62 6.04 8.61
CA SER A 172 6.52 6.86 9.82
C SER A 172 5.14 7.54 9.91
N PRO A 173 4.64 7.88 11.12
CA PRO A 173 3.40 8.63 11.26
C PRO A 173 3.40 9.97 10.51
N GLU A 174 4.57 10.62 10.45
CA GLU A 174 4.76 11.87 9.73
C GLU A 174 4.64 11.66 8.21
N ASP A 175 5.35 10.69 7.64
CA ASP A 175 5.25 10.38 6.21
C ASP A 175 3.86 9.88 5.84
N PHE A 176 3.22 9.09 6.69
CA PHE A 176 1.82 8.71 6.50
C PHE A 176 0.91 9.94 6.40
N SER A 177 1.07 10.92 7.30
CA SER A 177 0.31 12.17 7.28
C SER A 177 0.56 12.96 5.99
N ARG A 178 1.83 13.15 5.61
CA ARG A 178 2.26 13.85 4.39
C ARG A 178 1.69 13.19 3.13
N LEU A 179 1.86 11.87 2.99
CA LEU A 179 1.35 11.11 1.84
C LEU A 179 -0.18 11.09 1.79
N ASN A 180 -0.85 11.03 2.93
CA ASN A 180 -2.31 11.07 2.97
C ASN A 180 -2.86 12.46 2.59
N ALA A 181 -2.19 13.54 2.99
CA ALA A 181 -2.51 14.89 2.53
C ALA A 181 -2.34 15.02 1.01
N ALA A 182 -1.20 14.58 0.48
CA ALA A 182 -0.95 14.55 -0.97
C ALA A 182 -1.98 13.69 -1.73
N ARG A 183 -2.40 12.55 -1.16
CA ARG A 183 -3.45 11.69 -1.72
C ARG A 183 -4.80 12.39 -1.84
N GLN A 184 -5.19 13.16 -0.82
CA GLN A 184 -6.45 13.91 -0.86
C GLN A 184 -6.43 14.95 -1.98
N VAL A 185 -5.34 15.71 -2.11
CA VAL A 185 -5.14 16.69 -3.18
C VAL A 185 -5.15 15.99 -4.56
N ARG A 186 -4.43 14.87 -4.70
CA ARG A 186 -4.41 14.05 -5.92
C ARG A 186 -5.82 13.62 -6.33
N ASN A 187 -6.64 13.16 -5.38
CA ASN A 187 -8.00 12.71 -5.66
C ASN A 187 -8.87 13.87 -6.15
N SER A 188 -8.75 15.06 -5.54
CA SER A 188 -9.43 16.27 -6.02
C SER A 188 -9.07 16.57 -7.48
N ILE A 189 -7.78 16.56 -7.82
CA ILE A 189 -7.30 16.77 -9.21
C ILE A 189 -7.88 15.70 -10.16
N ALA A 190 -7.83 14.43 -9.76
CA ALA A 190 -8.36 13.32 -10.57
C ALA A 190 -9.89 13.43 -10.82
N HIS A 191 -10.61 14.05 -9.89
CA HIS A 191 -12.04 14.36 -10.05
C HIS A 191 -12.31 15.69 -10.76
N GLY A 192 -11.28 16.34 -11.31
CA GLY A 192 -11.41 17.60 -12.04
C GLY A 192 -11.60 18.83 -11.16
N VAL A 193 -11.28 18.74 -9.87
CA VAL A 193 -11.31 19.86 -8.94
C VAL A 193 -9.98 20.59 -9.00
N ASP A 194 -10.04 21.89 -9.28
CA ASP A 194 -8.88 22.78 -9.20
C ASP A 194 -8.53 23.05 -7.73
N VAL A 195 -7.35 22.58 -7.31
CA VAL A 195 -6.85 22.69 -5.94
C VAL A 195 -5.38 23.14 -5.98
N PRO A 196 -4.96 24.03 -5.06
CA PRO A 196 -3.58 24.48 -5.03
C PRO A 196 -2.65 23.31 -4.68
N VAL A 197 -1.57 23.18 -5.46
CA VAL A 197 -0.49 22.22 -5.23
C VAL A 197 0.81 23.01 -5.10
N SER A 198 1.64 22.67 -4.11
CA SER A 198 2.97 23.25 -3.99
C SER A 198 4.02 22.38 -4.67
N LEU A 199 5.06 23.00 -5.22
CA LEU A 199 6.23 22.29 -5.73
C LEU A 199 6.87 21.38 -4.64
N SER A 200 6.89 21.85 -3.39
CA SER A 200 7.42 21.06 -2.26
C SER A 200 6.65 19.75 -2.07
N MET A 201 5.32 19.78 -2.15
CA MET A 201 4.51 18.56 -2.04
C MET A 201 4.85 17.55 -3.13
N VAL A 202 5.08 18.02 -4.37
CA VAL A 202 5.49 17.12 -5.45
C VAL A 202 6.88 16.54 -5.17
N GLN A 203 7.82 17.37 -4.71
CA GLN A 203 9.18 16.95 -4.37
C GLN A 203 9.17 15.92 -3.23
N ASP A 204 8.40 16.15 -2.18
CA ASP A 204 8.30 15.26 -1.02
C ASP A 204 7.77 13.87 -1.44
N VAL A 205 6.70 13.83 -2.24
CA VAL A 205 6.13 12.57 -2.74
C VAL A 205 7.09 11.86 -3.68
N ALA A 206 7.74 12.58 -4.60
CA ALA A 206 8.70 12.01 -5.54
C ALA A 206 9.94 11.44 -4.80
N PHE A 207 10.48 12.18 -3.83
CA PHE A 207 11.62 11.76 -3.04
C PHE A 207 11.31 10.53 -2.18
N LEU A 208 10.14 10.49 -1.55
CA LEU A 208 9.70 9.29 -0.81
C LEU A 208 9.52 8.09 -1.74
N ALA A 209 8.96 8.29 -2.95
CA ALA A 209 8.82 7.22 -3.92
C ALA A 209 10.18 6.60 -4.33
N GLU A 210 11.18 7.43 -4.60
CA GLU A 210 12.56 6.98 -4.92
C GLU A 210 13.16 6.18 -3.74
N ARG A 211 13.09 6.73 -2.52
CA ARG A 211 13.62 6.05 -1.32
C ARG A 211 12.95 4.71 -1.05
N ILE A 212 11.63 4.63 -1.22
CA ILE A 212 10.89 3.37 -1.05
C ILE A 212 11.28 2.37 -2.16
N ALA A 213 11.39 2.81 -3.41
CA ALA A 213 11.69 1.94 -4.54
C ALA A 213 13.10 1.31 -4.46
N ASP A 214 14.06 2.05 -3.92
CA ASP A 214 15.46 1.62 -3.72
C ASP A 214 15.69 0.97 -2.33
N ALA A 215 14.65 0.77 -1.52
CA ALA A 215 14.76 0.27 -0.14
C ALA A 215 15.74 1.05 0.76
N ARG A 216 15.94 2.34 0.48
CA ARG A 216 16.67 3.29 1.33
C ARG A 216 15.76 4.00 2.33
N TYR A 217 14.45 3.78 2.23
CA TYR A 217 13.50 4.24 3.22
C TYR A 217 13.68 3.47 4.54
N VAL A 218 13.77 4.23 5.64
CA VAL A 218 13.83 3.72 7.01
C VAL A 218 12.83 4.55 7.82
N SER A 219 11.97 3.89 8.58
CA SER A 219 11.01 4.57 9.46
C SER A 219 11.67 4.98 10.77
N VAL A 220 11.04 5.93 11.48
CA VAL A 220 11.48 6.37 12.82
C VAL A 220 11.65 5.18 13.76
N ASP A 221 10.67 4.28 13.82
CA ASP A 221 10.72 3.10 14.70
C ASP A 221 11.94 2.22 14.38
N GLN A 222 12.24 2.01 13.10
CA GLN A 222 13.42 1.25 12.68
C GLN A 222 14.73 1.95 13.04
N MET A 223 14.78 3.28 13.00
CA MET A 223 15.96 4.04 13.45
C MET A 223 16.16 3.89 14.96
N VAL A 224 15.08 3.95 15.74
CA VAL A 224 15.08 3.79 17.20
C VAL A 224 15.50 2.38 17.59
N ASP A 225 14.91 1.35 16.99
CA ASP A 225 15.26 -0.05 17.22
C ASP A 225 16.74 -0.31 16.90
N TRP A 226 17.19 0.16 15.73
CA TRP A 226 18.59 0.05 15.34
C TRP A 226 19.51 0.75 16.35
N PHE A 227 19.15 1.94 16.84
CA PHE A 227 19.96 2.66 17.81
C PHE A 227 20.09 1.87 19.11
N PHE A 228 18.97 1.38 19.66
CA PHE A 228 18.97 0.58 20.89
C PHE A 228 19.64 -0.78 20.73
N ASP A 229 19.72 -1.34 19.52
CA ASP A 229 20.50 -2.54 19.25
C ASP A 229 22.02 -2.29 19.29
N ASN A 230 22.47 -1.06 19.00
CA ASN A 230 23.89 -0.72 18.85
C ASN A 230 24.47 0.13 20.01
N TYR A 231 23.62 0.87 20.72
CA TYR A 231 23.99 1.80 21.79
C TYR A 231 23.20 1.51 23.07
N GLU A 232 23.77 1.90 24.20
CA GLU A 232 23.13 1.79 25.51
C GLU A 232 23.56 2.89 26.47
N ASP A 233 22.82 2.99 27.58
CA ASP A 233 23.16 3.87 28.69
C ASP A 233 24.54 3.48 29.28
N PRO A 234 25.47 4.45 29.47
CA PRO A 234 26.76 4.24 30.13
C PRO A 234 26.68 3.45 31.45
N ALA A 235 25.56 3.56 32.19
CA ALA A 235 25.31 2.82 33.42
C ALA A 235 25.46 1.30 33.29
N ASN A 236 25.33 0.75 32.07
CA ASN A 236 25.35 -0.69 31.81
C ASN A 236 26.76 -1.28 31.65
N GLY A 237 27.80 -0.46 31.44
CA GLY A 237 29.14 -1.00 31.19
C GLY A 237 30.31 -0.04 31.41
N VAL A 238 30.06 1.26 31.59
CA VAL A 238 31.10 2.26 31.77
C VAL A 238 31.42 2.43 33.27
N PRO A 239 32.70 2.37 33.68
CA PRO A 239 33.08 2.61 35.07
C PRO A 239 32.65 4.00 35.56
N PHE A 240 32.10 4.08 36.77
CA PHE A 240 31.69 5.35 37.40
C PHE A 240 32.64 5.70 38.55
N ASP A 241 33.20 6.92 38.54
CA ASP A 241 33.99 7.45 39.64
C ASP A 241 33.15 8.39 40.51
N SER A 242 32.82 7.95 41.72
CA SER A 242 32.07 8.74 42.72
C SER A 242 32.82 9.97 43.25
N GLY A 243 34.15 10.03 43.12
CA GLY A 243 34.97 11.16 43.53
C GLY A 243 34.93 12.33 42.54
N GLU A 244 34.85 12.02 41.25
CA GLU A 244 34.68 13.02 40.17
C GLU A 244 33.21 13.22 39.78
N GLY A 245 32.34 12.27 40.13
CA GLY A 245 30.90 12.33 39.90
C GLY A 245 30.48 12.01 38.46
N GLY A 246 31.21 11.15 37.75
CA GLY A 246 30.94 10.86 36.34
C GLY A 246 31.45 9.51 35.82
N TYR A 247 30.97 9.15 34.62
CA TYR A 247 31.41 7.98 33.87
C TYR A 247 32.76 8.21 33.20
N GLN A 248 33.55 7.13 33.08
CA GLN A 248 34.91 7.15 32.55
C GLN A 248 34.95 6.52 31.15
N TYR A 249 34.87 7.35 30.11
CA TYR A 249 34.83 6.93 28.70
C TYR A 249 36.23 6.64 28.14
N VAL A 250 36.74 5.43 28.38
CA VAL A 250 38.12 5.07 28.00
C VAL A 250 38.20 4.63 26.53
N LEU A 251 37.18 3.97 25.99
CA LEU A 251 37.17 3.45 24.62
C LEU A 251 36.23 4.19 23.64
N GLY A 252 35.64 5.32 24.05
CA GLY A 252 34.78 6.16 23.20
C GLY A 252 33.55 6.68 23.94
N GLY A 253 32.90 7.70 23.37
CA GLY A 253 31.73 8.36 23.94
C GLY A 253 32.03 9.60 24.82
N PRO A 254 30.99 10.26 25.35
CA PRO A 254 29.57 10.00 25.07
C PRO A 254 29.23 10.32 23.60
N HIS A 255 28.37 9.50 23.01
CA HIS A 255 27.87 9.71 21.65
C HIS A 255 26.57 10.51 21.69
N ASP A 256 26.46 11.47 20.77
CA ASP A 256 25.23 12.20 20.51
C ASP A 256 24.33 11.38 19.58
N ALA A 257 23.07 11.17 19.98
CA ALA A 257 22.13 10.35 19.22
C ALA A 257 21.83 10.95 17.86
N HIS A 258 21.75 12.27 17.75
CA HIS A 258 21.49 12.97 16.50
C HIS A 258 22.65 12.81 15.52
N ASP A 259 23.90 12.96 15.96
CA ASP A 259 25.09 12.77 15.13
C ASP A 259 25.19 11.32 14.62
N VAL A 260 24.93 10.34 15.50
CA VAL A 260 24.94 8.92 15.15
C VAL A 260 23.87 8.61 14.10
N LEU A 261 22.62 9.03 14.33
CA LEU A 261 21.52 8.76 13.42
C LEU A 261 21.69 9.51 12.09
N SER A 262 22.15 10.75 12.11
CA SER A 262 22.40 11.53 10.89
C SER A 262 23.49 10.90 10.01
N ALA A 263 24.53 10.34 10.64
CA ALA A 263 25.59 9.63 9.91
C ALA A 263 25.10 8.30 9.34
N GLN A 264 24.35 7.52 10.13
CA GLN A 264 23.89 6.20 9.72
C GLN A 264 22.77 6.27 8.67
N PHE A 265 21.82 7.18 8.83
CA PHE A 265 20.63 7.32 8.02
C PHE A 265 20.65 8.64 7.23
N SER A 266 21.74 8.87 6.50
CA SER A 266 21.94 10.11 5.72
C SER A 266 20.85 10.45 4.69
N ASP A 267 20.05 9.46 4.28
CA ASP A 267 18.91 9.62 3.37
C ASP A 267 17.57 9.91 4.11
N ALA A 268 17.54 9.83 5.44
CA ALA A 268 16.36 10.15 6.24
C ALA A 268 16.10 11.66 6.27
N SER A 269 14.83 12.05 6.45
CA SER A 269 14.51 13.46 6.61
C SER A 269 14.98 13.93 7.99
N THR A 270 15.40 15.20 8.10
CA THR A 270 15.78 15.79 9.40
C THR A 270 14.66 15.66 10.42
N SER A 271 13.40 15.77 10.00
CA SER A 271 12.24 15.61 10.89
C SER A 271 12.12 14.18 11.46
N ASP A 272 12.38 13.16 10.63
CA ASP A 272 12.37 11.76 11.10
C ASP A 272 13.54 11.51 12.06
N ILE A 273 14.73 12.06 11.76
CA ILE A 273 15.89 11.97 12.65
C ILE A 273 15.58 12.65 13.98
N ASP A 274 15.07 13.88 13.96
CA ASP A 274 14.72 14.64 15.15
C ASP A 274 13.67 13.91 16.00
N GLU A 275 12.68 13.26 15.39
CA GLU A 275 11.70 12.43 16.11
C GLU A 275 12.35 11.19 16.72
N ALA A 276 13.20 10.47 15.98
CA ALA A 276 13.92 9.32 16.50
C ALA A 276 14.81 9.72 17.70
N VAL A 277 15.52 10.84 17.60
CA VAL A 277 16.33 11.40 18.69
C VAL A 277 15.46 11.73 19.90
N ARG A 278 14.31 12.39 19.72
CA ARG A 278 13.38 12.68 20.83
C ARG A 278 12.93 11.41 21.57
N LEU A 279 12.66 10.33 20.84
CA LEU A 279 12.26 9.06 21.43
C LEU A 279 13.42 8.39 22.17
N ILE A 280 14.61 8.37 21.57
CA ILE A 280 15.82 7.83 22.19
C ILE A 280 16.17 8.59 23.47
N GLU A 281 16.24 9.92 23.40
CA GLU A 281 16.65 10.79 24.51
C GLU A 281 15.64 10.83 25.66
N SER A 282 14.43 10.31 25.46
CA SER A 282 13.46 10.12 26.53
C SER A 282 13.85 9.01 27.51
N GLU A 283 14.75 8.09 27.10
CA GLU A 283 15.25 6.99 27.91
C GLU A 283 16.57 7.32 28.62
N ALA A 284 17.52 7.96 27.92
CA ALA A 284 18.79 8.42 28.50
C ALA A 284 19.39 9.62 27.73
N HIS A 285 20.32 10.35 28.35
CA HIS A 285 20.95 11.54 27.74
C HIS A 285 22.39 11.33 27.26
N GLU A 286 23.00 10.20 27.62
CA GLU A 286 24.36 9.83 27.23
C GLU A 286 24.34 8.41 26.68
N TRP A 287 25.16 8.17 25.65
CA TRP A 287 25.16 6.89 24.94
C TRP A 287 26.57 6.39 24.70
N VAL A 288 26.76 5.09 24.87
CA VAL A 288 27.97 4.37 24.47
C VAL A 288 27.64 3.22 23.53
N GLN A 289 28.58 2.91 22.64
CA GLN A 289 28.42 1.78 21.75
C GLN A 289 28.53 0.47 22.53
N LYS A 290 27.58 -0.44 22.33
CA LYS A 290 27.57 -1.74 23.01
C LYS A 290 28.84 -2.52 22.70
N GLY A 291 29.45 -3.07 23.76
CA GLY A 291 30.69 -3.84 23.65
C GLY A 291 31.97 -3.02 23.50
N VAL A 292 31.89 -1.69 23.62
CA VAL A 292 33.04 -0.77 23.59
C VAL A 292 32.99 0.12 24.84
N TYR A 293 33.68 -0.29 25.92
CA TYR A 293 33.73 0.44 27.21
C TYR A 293 35.16 0.72 27.65
#